data_AF-A0A3M1J5R5-F1
#
_entry.id   AF-A0A3M1J5R5-F1
#
_cell.length_a   1.000
_cell.length_b   1.000
_cell.length_c   1.000
_cell.angle_alpha   90.00
_cell.angle_beta   90.00
_cell.angle_gamma   90.00
#
_symmetry.space_group_name_H-M   'P 1'
#
loop_
_entity.id
_entity.type
_entity.pdbx_description
1 polymer ?
#
loop_
_entity_poly.entity_id
_entity_poly.type
_entity_poly.pdbx_seq_one_letter_code
_entity_poly.pdbx_strand_id
1 'polypeptide(L)'
;ADYQAAVRAYEAAVAERESRLAAGRDSLQAAFQARKEALKASFRDQLRQSVNKYKRRVVNRFVINDFGVWNCARPIEQKATASEIRYRAADGAPIRGSIAYVVSTEYNTLFRYYADEGASLGIMPGQPNLVWVVRDGALLLTHITQLGDGSELVLETVHTPRSEAELRKLLNL
;
A
#
# COMPACT_ATOMS: atom_id res chain seq x y z
N ALA A 1 -66.52 11.01 28.13
CA ALA A 1 -66.58 11.54 26.75
C ALA A 1 -65.30 12.32 26.39
N ASP A 2 -64.71 13.05 27.33
CA ASP A 2 -63.61 14.00 27.07
C ASP A 2 -62.29 13.38 26.62
N TYR A 3 -61.95 12.19 27.12
CA TYR A 3 -60.70 11.50 26.73
C TYR A 3 -60.66 11.17 25.22
N GLN A 4 -61.75 10.66 24.66
CA GLN A 4 -61.80 10.30 23.23
C GLN A 4 -61.81 11.53 22.31
N ALA A 5 -62.24 12.69 22.81
CA ALA A 5 -62.14 13.95 22.08
C ALA A 5 -60.70 14.49 22.11
N ALA A 6 -60.04 14.41 23.27
CA ALA A 6 -58.65 14.82 23.43
C ALA A 6 -57.68 13.97 22.59
N VAL A 7 -57.89 12.65 22.52
CA VAL A 7 -57.09 11.75 21.66
C VAL A 7 -57.26 12.10 20.19
N ARG A 8 -58.50 12.31 19.71
CA ARG A 8 -58.76 12.69 18.31
C ARG A 8 -58.14 14.04 17.94
N ALA A 9 -58.17 15.01 18.85
CA ALA A 9 -57.53 16.31 18.63
C ALA A 9 -55.99 16.18 18.57
N TYR A 10 -55.41 15.34 19.42
CA TYR A 10 -53.97 15.06 19.40
C TYR A 10 -53.54 14.35 18.11
N GLU A 11 -54.27 13.30 17.69
CA GLU A 11 -54.00 12.57 16.45
C GLU A 11 -54.08 13.49 15.22
N ALA A 12 -55.08 14.38 15.16
CA ALA A 12 -55.19 15.37 14.09
C ALA A 12 -53.99 16.34 14.07
N ALA A 13 -53.56 16.83 15.24
CA ALA A 13 -52.39 17.72 15.34
C ALA A 13 -51.08 17.03 14.96
N VAL A 14 -50.93 15.75 15.31
CA VAL A 14 -49.77 14.93 14.89
C VAL A 14 -49.78 14.73 13.38
N ALA A 15 -50.92 14.36 12.79
CA ALA A 15 -51.04 14.14 11.34
C ALA A 15 -50.72 15.42 10.54
N GLU A 16 -51.20 16.59 11.00
CA GLU A 16 -50.89 17.87 10.36
C GLU A 16 -49.40 18.23 10.47
N ARG A 17 -48.77 17.94 11.61
CA ARG A 17 -47.33 18.16 11.80
C ARG A 17 -46.51 17.23 10.91
N GLU A 18 -46.87 15.95 10.83
CA GLU A 18 -46.18 14.97 9.98
C GLU A 18 -46.31 15.33 8.49
N SER A 19 -47.49 15.77 8.05
CA SER A 19 -47.70 16.26 6.69
C SER A 19 -46.80 17.46 6.34
N ARG A 20 -46.70 18.44 7.25
CA ARG A 20 -45.79 19.60 7.08
C ARG A 20 -44.33 19.19 7.04
N LEU A 21 -43.91 18.24 7.88
CA LEU A 21 -42.54 17.74 7.91
C LEU A 21 -42.20 16.94 6.64
N ALA A 22 -43.14 16.14 6.13
CA ALA A 22 -42.97 15.39 4.88
C ALA A 22 -42.80 16.36 3.69
N ALA A 23 -43.69 17.34 3.55
CA ALA A 23 -43.58 18.35 2.50
C ALA A 23 -42.26 19.16 2.60
N GLY A 24 -41.83 19.48 3.82
CA GLY A 24 -40.54 20.13 4.07
C GLY A 24 -39.36 19.28 3.62
N ARG A 25 -39.36 17.98 3.93
CA ARG A 25 -38.31 17.03 3.50
C ARG A 25 -38.25 16.91 1.98
N ASP A 26 -39.40 16.76 1.33
CA ASP A 26 -39.47 16.61 -0.13
C ASP A 26 -38.94 17.86 -0.84
N SER A 27 -39.30 19.04 -0.36
CA SER A 27 -38.81 20.32 -0.91
C SER A 27 -37.28 20.47 -0.76
N LEU A 28 -36.73 20.09 0.39
CA LEU A 28 -35.29 20.13 0.65
C LEU A 28 -34.53 19.12 -0.21
N GLN A 29 -35.07 17.91 -0.37
CA GLN A 29 -34.48 16.89 -1.21
C GLN A 29 -34.48 17.31 -2.68
N ALA A 30 -35.57 17.87 -3.17
CA ALA A 30 -35.65 18.40 -4.53
C ALA A 30 -34.63 19.54 -4.76
N ALA A 31 -34.52 20.48 -3.82
CA ALA A 31 -33.55 21.57 -3.89
C ALA A 31 -32.09 21.06 -3.88
N PHE A 32 -31.79 20.05 -3.06
CA PHE A 32 -30.47 19.45 -3.00
C PHE A 32 -30.10 18.76 -4.31
N GLN A 33 -31.02 17.97 -4.89
CA GLN A 33 -30.78 17.30 -6.17
C GLN A 33 -30.61 18.31 -7.31
N ALA A 34 -31.44 19.36 -7.36
CA ALA A 34 -31.31 20.42 -8.36
C ALA A 34 -29.94 21.11 -8.27
N ARG A 35 -29.49 21.45 -7.05
CA ARG A 35 -28.17 22.06 -6.83
C ARG A 35 -27.01 21.13 -7.20
N LYS A 36 -27.14 19.84 -6.88
CA LYS A 36 -26.14 18.81 -7.23
C LYS A 36 -25.99 18.67 -8.74
N GLU A 37 -27.10 18.61 -9.47
CA GLU A 37 -27.07 18.49 -10.93
C GLU A 37 -26.55 19.76 -11.62
N ALA A 38 -26.95 20.94 -11.13
CA ALA A 38 -26.40 22.21 -11.60
C ALA A 38 -24.86 22.29 -11.42
N LEU A 39 -24.37 21.85 -10.26
CA LEU A 39 -22.93 21.84 -9.97
C LEU A 39 -22.18 20.81 -10.82
N LYS A 40 -22.75 19.62 -11.04
CA LYS A 40 -22.17 18.62 -11.96
C LYS A 40 -22.11 19.13 -13.40
N ALA A 41 -23.10 19.92 -13.83
CA ALA A 41 -23.09 20.53 -15.16
C ALA A 41 -21.96 21.57 -15.26
N SER A 42 -21.86 22.48 -14.29
CA SER A 42 -20.80 23.51 -14.29
C SER A 42 -19.39 22.90 -14.28
N PHE A 43 -19.16 21.84 -13.50
CA PHE A 43 -17.86 21.14 -13.49
C PHE A 43 -17.56 20.45 -14.83
N ARG A 44 -18.57 19.85 -15.48
CA ARG A 44 -18.37 19.24 -16.81
C ARG A 44 -17.98 20.28 -17.85
N ASP A 45 -18.58 21.47 -17.80
CA ASP A 45 -18.27 22.54 -18.74
C ASP A 45 -16.88 23.16 -18.48
N GLN A 46 -16.51 23.35 -17.20
CA GLN A 46 -15.15 23.75 -16.83
C GLN A 46 -14.10 22.72 -17.30
N LEU A 47 -14.37 21.42 -17.11
CA LEU A 47 -13.48 20.36 -17.59
C LEU A 47 -13.33 20.42 -19.11
N ARG A 48 -14.43 20.55 -19.87
CA ARG A 48 -14.40 20.67 -21.33
C ARG A 48 -13.57 21.85 -21.83
N GLN A 49 -13.68 23.01 -21.17
CA GLN A 49 -12.88 24.19 -21.49
C GLN A 49 -11.38 24.00 -21.18
N SER A 50 -11.04 23.15 -20.21
CA SER A 50 -9.65 22.89 -19.79
C SER A 50 -8.92 21.78 -20.59
N VAL A 51 -9.65 20.95 -21.35
CA VAL A 51 -9.11 19.75 -22.02
C VAL A 51 -8.02 20.06 -23.05
N ASN A 52 -8.00 21.26 -23.65
CA ASN A 52 -6.98 21.62 -24.64
C ASN A 52 -5.68 22.21 -24.05
N LYS A 53 -5.62 22.51 -22.75
CA LYS A 53 -4.42 23.16 -22.17
C LYS A 53 -3.37 22.17 -21.65
N TYR A 54 -3.74 20.92 -21.38
CA TYR A 54 -2.80 19.91 -20.87
C TYR A 54 -3.06 18.54 -21.50
N LYS A 55 -2.36 18.23 -22.60
CA LYS A 55 -2.23 16.84 -23.09
C LYS A 55 -1.40 16.05 -22.08
N ARG A 56 -2.06 15.53 -21.04
CA ARG A 56 -1.40 14.75 -19.98
C ARG A 56 -1.18 13.33 -20.48
N ARG A 57 0.04 13.04 -20.96
CA ARG A 57 0.48 11.67 -21.25
C ARG A 57 0.58 10.91 -19.92
N VAL A 58 -0.40 10.06 -19.63
CA VAL A 58 -0.35 9.16 -18.48
C VAL A 58 0.63 8.05 -18.82
N VAL A 59 1.85 8.13 -18.27
CA VAL A 59 2.91 7.14 -18.54
C VAL A 59 2.75 5.92 -17.65
N ASN A 60 2.26 6.07 -16.41
CA ASN A 60 2.07 4.99 -15.45
C ASN A 60 0.71 5.12 -14.73
N ARG A 61 -0.05 4.02 -14.68
CA ARG A 61 -1.30 3.90 -13.91
C ARG A 61 -1.11 2.81 -12.86
N PHE A 62 -1.12 3.18 -11.59
CA PHE A 62 -1.22 2.23 -10.48
C PHE A 62 -2.63 2.30 -9.90
N VAL A 63 -3.23 1.13 -9.70
CA VAL A 63 -4.53 0.98 -9.03
C VAL A 63 -4.22 0.47 -7.62
N ILE A 64 -4.50 1.30 -6.62
CA ILE A 64 -4.40 0.91 -5.22
C ILE A 64 -5.74 0.29 -4.87
N ASN A 65 -5.77 -1.04 -4.73
CA ASN A 65 -6.99 -1.76 -4.35
C ASN A 65 -7.26 -1.66 -2.85
N ASP A 66 -6.19 -1.60 -2.03
CA ASP A 66 -6.27 -1.50 -0.58
C ASP A 66 -5.14 -0.63 -0.03
N PHE A 67 -5.44 0.11 1.04
CA PHE A 67 -4.42 0.76 1.86
C PHE A 67 -3.97 -0.23 2.95
N GLY A 68 -2.82 -0.86 2.77
CA GLY A 68 -2.17 -1.60 3.85
C GLY A 68 -1.63 -0.63 4.88
N VAL A 69 -1.94 -0.82 6.16
CA VAL A 69 -1.15 -0.22 7.25
C VAL A 69 0.14 -1.03 7.34
N TRP A 70 1.21 -0.53 6.72
CA TRP A 70 2.56 -0.99 7.05
C TRP A 70 2.83 -0.54 8.49
N ASN A 71 2.65 -1.46 9.43
CA ASN A 71 3.00 -1.21 10.82
C ASN A 71 4.53 -1.21 10.93
N CYS A 72 5.15 -0.05 10.71
CA CYS A 72 6.59 0.15 10.83
C CYS A 72 7.13 0.02 12.27
N ALA A 73 6.29 -0.39 13.24
CA ALA A 73 6.59 -0.34 14.67
C ALA A 73 6.11 -1.58 15.44
N ARG A 74 6.27 -2.78 14.87
CA ARG A 74 6.35 -3.99 15.72
C ARG A 74 7.80 -4.21 16.12
N PRO A 75 8.19 -3.95 17.39
CA PRO A 75 9.48 -4.39 17.90
C PRO A 75 9.44 -5.91 18.07
N ILE A 76 9.60 -6.63 16.95
CA ILE A 76 9.82 -8.08 16.95
C ILE A 76 11.33 -8.25 16.79
N GLU A 77 11.94 -9.01 17.68
CA GLU A 77 13.32 -9.46 17.51
C GLU A 77 13.31 -10.79 16.77
N GLN A 78 13.90 -10.83 15.57
CA GLN A 78 14.20 -12.11 14.91
C GLN A 78 15.55 -12.60 15.40
N LYS A 79 15.56 -13.77 16.05
CA LYS A 79 16.78 -14.45 16.46
C LYS A 79 17.60 -14.82 15.23
N ALA A 80 18.92 -14.66 15.32
CA ALA A 80 19.82 -15.18 14.30
C ALA A 80 19.69 -16.71 14.24
N THR A 81 19.55 -17.25 13.03
CA THR A 81 19.43 -18.69 12.77
C THR A 81 20.68 -19.28 12.16
N ALA A 82 21.56 -18.44 11.62
CA ALA A 82 22.86 -18.84 11.12
C ALA A 82 23.93 -17.82 11.54
N SER A 83 25.11 -18.31 11.89
CA SER A 83 26.29 -17.52 12.21
C SER A 83 27.38 -17.69 11.16
N GLU A 84 28.41 -16.84 11.26
CA GLU A 84 29.60 -16.94 10.42
C GLU A 84 29.33 -16.77 8.90
N ILE A 85 28.33 -15.98 8.54
CA ILE A 85 27.94 -15.81 7.14
C ILE A 85 28.99 -15.00 6.39
N ARG A 86 29.33 -15.46 5.18
CA ARG A 86 30.23 -14.77 4.26
C ARG A 86 29.42 -14.15 3.14
N TYR A 87 29.25 -12.83 3.17
CA TYR A 87 28.52 -12.08 2.15
C TYR A 87 29.44 -11.79 0.96
N ARG A 88 29.00 -12.17 -0.24
CA ARG A 88 29.71 -11.89 -1.50
C ARG A 88 28.78 -11.27 -2.52
N ALA A 89 29.30 -10.35 -3.32
CA ALA A 89 28.64 -9.95 -4.56
C ALA A 89 28.82 -11.03 -5.63
N ALA A 90 28.03 -10.97 -6.71
CA ALA A 90 28.09 -11.91 -7.83
C ALA A 90 29.48 -11.96 -8.53
N ASP A 91 30.29 -10.90 -8.40
CA ASP A 91 31.68 -10.84 -8.87
C ASP A 91 32.68 -11.51 -7.91
N GLY A 92 32.21 -12.07 -6.79
CA GLY A 92 33.01 -12.68 -5.74
C GLY A 92 33.57 -11.69 -4.71
N ALA A 93 33.38 -10.38 -4.90
CA ALA A 93 33.88 -9.37 -3.98
C ALA A 93 33.19 -9.48 -2.61
N PRO A 94 33.93 -9.48 -1.49
CA PRO A 94 33.34 -9.52 -0.17
C PRO A 94 32.50 -8.25 0.09
N ILE A 95 31.36 -8.43 0.75
CA ILE A 95 30.53 -7.35 1.23
C ILE A 95 30.81 -7.19 2.72
N ARG A 96 31.37 -6.03 3.10
CA ARG A 96 31.71 -5.70 4.48
C ARG A 96 31.16 -4.32 4.84
N GLY A 97 30.91 -4.12 6.12
CA GLY A 97 30.48 -2.83 6.66
C GLY A 97 29.16 -2.29 6.09
N SER A 98 28.31 -3.17 5.57
CA SER A 98 27.08 -2.79 4.88
C SER A 98 25.86 -3.20 5.70
N ILE A 99 24.73 -2.54 5.46
CA ILE A 99 23.46 -2.95 6.07
C ILE A 99 22.79 -3.98 5.16
N ALA A 100 22.54 -5.17 5.70
CA ALA A 100 21.67 -6.16 5.08
C ALA A 100 20.26 -6.04 5.62
N TYR A 101 19.29 -6.18 4.73
CA TYR A 101 17.88 -6.26 5.08
C TYR A 101 17.36 -7.64 4.72
N VAL A 102 16.62 -8.24 5.64
CA VAL A 102 15.94 -9.51 5.43
C VAL A 102 14.45 -9.26 5.43
N VAL A 103 13.78 -9.63 4.34
CA VAL A 103 12.33 -9.57 4.22
C VAL A 103 11.74 -10.86 4.79
N SER A 104 11.00 -10.74 5.89
CA SER A 104 10.23 -11.83 6.45
C SER A 104 8.77 -11.72 6.00
N THR A 105 8.31 -12.71 5.25
CA THR A 105 6.92 -12.84 4.81
C THR A 105 5.98 -13.12 5.99
N GLU A 106 6.38 -13.97 6.93
CA GLU A 106 5.59 -14.33 8.12
C GLU A 106 5.26 -13.13 8.99
N TYR A 107 6.25 -12.29 9.28
CA TYR A 107 6.06 -11.12 10.11
C TYR A 107 5.62 -9.88 9.33
N ASN A 108 5.55 -9.99 7.99
CA ASN A 108 5.36 -8.85 7.08
C ASN A 108 6.25 -7.66 7.49
N THR A 109 7.53 -7.94 7.76
CA THR A 109 8.49 -7.02 8.40
C THR A 109 9.87 -7.16 7.76
N LEU A 110 10.64 -6.07 7.80
CA LEU A 110 12.05 -6.03 7.40
C LEU A 110 12.94 -6.05 8.63
N PHE A 111 13.87 -7.00 8.69
CA PHE A 111 14.90 -7.06 9.72
C PHE A 111 16.20 -6.48 9.19
N ARG A 112 16.93 -5.77 10.06
CA ARG A 112 18.18 -5.10 9.72
C ARG A 112 19.33 -5.82 10.40
N TYR A 113 20.28 -6.30 9.59
CA TYR A 113 21.52 -6.93 10.03
C TYR A 113 22.72 -6.15 9.51
N TYR A 114 23.86 -6.33 10.17
CA TYR A 114 25.12 -5.81 9.70
C TYR A 114 25.80 -6.90 8.87
N ALA A 115 26.01 -6.64 7.59
CA ALA A 115 26.73 -7.52 6.68
C ALA A 115 28.22 -7.27 6.84
N ASP A 116 28.87 -8.19 7.54
CA ASP A 116 30.32 -8.28 7.65
C ASP A 116 30.74 -9.75 7.63
N GLU A 117 32.04 -9.98 7.48
CA GLU A 117 32.58 -11.34 7.54
C GLU A 117 32.37 -11.92 8.93
N GLY A 118 31.67 -13.06 8.98
CA GLY A 118 31.36 -13.72 10.23
C GLY A 118 30.04 -13.29 10.87
N ALA A 119 29.32 -12.34 10.27
CA ALA A 119 28.10 -11.80 10.86
C ALA A 119 26.95 -12.82 10.85
N SER A 120 26.14 -12.78 11.91
CA SER A 120 24.97 -13.64 12.03
C SER A 120 23.77 -13.08 11.27
N LEU A 121 22.96 -13.98 10.73
CA LEU A 121 21.75 -13.64 9.98
C LEU A 121 20.56 -14.44 10.51
N GLY A 122 19.45 -13.74 10.77
CA GLY A 122 18.18 -14.37 11.08
C GLY A 122 17.35 -14.54 9.83
N ILE A 123 16.99 -15.78 9.50
CA ILE A 123 16.04 -16.11 8.45
C ILE A 123 15.02 -17.10 9.00
N MET A 124 13.90 -17.28 8.31
CA MET A 124 12.96 -18.32 8.67
C MET A 124 13.16 -19.54 7.75
N PRO A 125 13.59 -20.70 8.26
CA PRO A 125 13.83 -21.88 7.43
C PRO A 125 12.55 -22.37 6.73
N GLY A 126 12.70 -22.87 5.51
CA GLY A 126 11.60 -23.43 4.72
C GLY A 126 10.67 -22.41 4.06
N GLN A 127 10.95 -21.11 4.23
CA GLN A 127 10.18 -20.01 3.66
C GLN A 127 11.06 -19.21 2.69
N PRO A 128 10.50 -18.60 1.64
CA PRO A 128 11.27 -17.74 0.74
C PRO A 128 11.63 -16.44 1.49
N ASN A 129 12.90 -16.29 1.86
CA ASN A 129 13.43 -15.06 2.43
C ASN A 129 14.16 -14.30 1.32
N LEU A 130 13.93 -12.98 1.25
CA LEU A 130 14.66 -12.09 0.36
C LEU A 130 15.67 -11.32 1.21
N VAL A 131 16.95 -11.41 0.86
CA VAL A 131 18.01 -10.62 1.48
C VAL A 131 18.46 -9.58 0.47
N TRP A 132 18.56 -8.32 0.87
CA TRP A 132 19.18 -7.30 0.05
C TRP A 132 20.18 -6.44 0.81
N VAL A 133 21.17 -5.93 0.09
CA VAL A 133 22.18 -4.99 0.56
C VAL A 133 22.22 -3.83 -0.42
N VAL A 134 22.43 -2.61 0.10
CA VAL A 134 22.72 -1.44 -0.73
C VAL A 134 24.20 -1.18 -0.66
N ARG A 135 24.89 -1.22 -1.81
CA ARG A 135 26.32 -0.98 -1.93
C ARG A 135 26.58 -0.09 -3.14
N ASP A 136 27.34 0.99 -2.96
CA ASP A 136 27.76 1.90 -4.04
C ASP A 136 26.58 2.42 -4.90
N GLY A 137 25.42 2.62 -4.28
CA GLY A 137 24.19 3.05 -4.97
C GLY A 137 23.48 1.95 -5.77
N ALA A 138 24.02 0.73 -5.79
CA ALA A 138 23.39 -0.45 -6.38
C ALA A 138 22.64 -1.26 -5.29
N LEU A 139 21.54 -1.88 -5.71
CA LEU A 139 20.83 -2.86 -4.90
C LEU A 139 21.37 -4.25 -5.26
N LEU A 140 21.82 -5.00 -4.27
CA LEU A 140 22.20 -6.40 -4.43
C LEU A 140 21.19 -7.26 -3.69
N LEU A 141 20.69 -8.33 -4.29
CA LEU A 141 19.69 -9.20 -3.67
C LEU A 141 19.97 -10.68 -3.86
N THR A 142 19.38 -11.50 -3.01
CA THR A 142 19.36 -12.95 -3.16
C THR A 142 18.15 -13.56 -2.46
N HIS A 143 17.69 -14.70 -2.96
CA HIS A 143 16.60 -15.46 -2.37
C HIS A 143 17.17 -16.69 -1.66
N ILE A 144 16.78 -16.88 -0.40
CA ILE A 144 17.21 -18.03 0.40
C ILE A 144 16.04 -18.68 1.12
N THR A 145 16.04 -20.00 1.11
CA THR A 145 15.06 -20.84 1.81
C THR A 145 15.64 -21.52 3.05
N GLN A 146 16.96 -21.64 3.10
CA GLN A 146 17.71 -22.22 4.20
C GLN A 146 19.12 -21.61 4.23
N LEU A 147 19.70 -21.55 5.41
CA LEU A 147 21.04 -21.03 5.64
C LEU A 147 21.61 -21.75 6.87
N GLY A 148 22.82 -22.27 6.73
CA GLY A 148 23.55 -22.90 7.84
C GLY A 148 24.76 -22.05 8.25
N ASP A 149 25.41 -22.44 9.34
CA ASP A 149 26.60 -21.75 9.81
C ASP A 149 27.75 -21.82 8.80
N GLY A 150 28.52 -20.74 8.66
CA GLY A 150 29.64 -20.65 7.71
C GLY A 150 29.24 -20.56 6.23
N SER A 151 27.93 -20.44 5.95
CA SER A 151 27.40 -20.36 4.59
C SER A 151 27.89 -19.12 3.86
N GLU A 152 28.08 -19.27 2.56
CA GLU A 152 28.37 -18.15 1.67
C GLU A 152 27.06 -17.65 1.05
N LEU A 153 26.80 -16.35 1.18
CA LEU A 153 25.63 -15.68 0.64
C LEU A 153 26.06 -14.83 -0.55
N VAL A 154 25.76 -15.29 -1.76
CA VAL A 154 26.04 -14.57 -3.00
C VAL A 154 24.83 -13.69 -3.36
N LEU A 155 25.06 -12.38 -3.45
CA LEU A 155 24.06 -11.38 -3.81
C LEU A 155 24.29 -10.88 -5.24
N GLU A 156 23.23 -10.93 -6.04
CA GLU A 156 23.21 -10.49 -7.42
C GLU A 156 22.88 -9.00 -7.51
N THR A 157 23.58 -8.29 -8.38
CA THR A 157 23.29 -6.86 -8.59
C THR A 157 21.99 -6.71 -9.38
N VAL A 158 21.04 -5.98 -8.82
CA VAL A 158 19.81 -5.61 -9.52
C VAL A 158 20.15 -4.53 -10.52
N HIS A 159 20.10 -4.88 -11.79
CA HIS A 159 20.18 -3.92 -12.87
C HIS A 159 18.81 -3.27 -13.07
N THR A 160 18.76 -1.94 -13.03
CA THR A 160 17.58 -1.22 -13.50
C THR A 160 17.41 -1.50 -15.00
N PRO A 161 16.23 -1.96 -15.45
CA PRO A 161 16.00 -2.20 -16.86
C PRO A 161 16.21 -0.88 -17.60
N ARG A 162 17.12 -0.89 -18.56
CA ARG A 162 17.49 0.30 -19.34
C ARG A 162 16.52 0.55 -20.48
N SER A 163 15.60 -0.40 -20.72
CA SER A 163 14.59 -0.33 -21.77
C SER A 163 13.27 -0.96 -21.36
N GLU A 164 12.19 -0.55 -22.03
CA GLU A 164 10.84 -1.12 -21.86
C GLU A 164 10.79 -2.61 -22.24
N ALA A 165 11.55 -3.02 -23.27
CA ALA A 165 11.63 -4.42 -23.68
C ALA A 165 12.25 -5.31 -22.60
N GLU A 166 13.30 -4.81 -21.95
CA GLU A 166 13.96 -5.48 -20.82
C GLU A 166 13.04 -5.55 -19.60
N LEU A 167 12.28 -4.47 -19.32
CA LEU A 167 11.28 -4.45 -18.27
C LEU A 167 10.15 -5.47 -18.50
N ARG A 168 9.60 -5.55 -19.73
CA ARG A 168 8.53 -6.52 -20.07
C ARG A 168 9.01 -7.96 -19.92
N LYS A 169 10.24 -8.24 -20.36
CA LYS A 169 10.88 -9.55 -20.19
C LYS A 169 11.09 -9.92 -18.72
N LEU A 170 11.47 -8.96 -17.87
CA LEU A 170 11.63 -9.16 -16.43
C LEU A 170 10.30 -9.39 -15.71
N LEU A 171 9.20 -8.83 -16.21
CA LEU A 171 7.87 -8.92 -15.61
C LEU A 171 7.04 -10.11 -16.12
N ASN A 172 7.57 -10.97 -17.00
CA ASN A 172 6.84 -12.03 -17.69
C ASN A 172 5.52 -11.53 -18.34
N LEU A 173 5.57 -10.36 -18.98
CA LEU A 173 4.47 -9.73 -19.72
C LEU A 173 4.69 -9.74 -21.23
#